data_AF-A0A9W4FI79-F1
#
_entry.id   AF-A0A9W4FI79-F1
#
_cell.length_a   1.000
_cell.length_b   1.000
_cell.length_c   1.000
_cell.angle_alpha   90.00
_cell.angle_beta   90.00
_cell.angle_gamma   90.00
#
_symmetry.space_group_name_H-M   'P 1'
#
loop_
_entity.id
_entity.type
_entity.pdbx_description
1 polymer ?
#
loop_
_entity_poly.entity_id
_entity_poly.type
_entity_poly.pdbx_seq_one_letter_code
_entity_poly.pdbx_strand_id
1 'polypeptide(L)' 'MTHRLVTAYREGRKAYPQRIANPYAGIGDRTVARMWRMGWRRAADDSRGIPSERERIERLAAEIDDLLE' A
#
# COMPACT_ATOMS: atom_id res chain seq x y z
N MET A 1 22.27 -4.62 -9.14
CA MET A 1 21.37 -3.70 -8.39
C MET A 1 19.90 -4.13 -8.43
N THR A 2 19.34 -4.42 -9.61
CA THR A 2 17.91 -4.76 -9.84
C THR A 2 17.37 -5.88 -8.94
N HIS A 3 18.18 -6.93 -8.71
CA HIS A 3 17.77 -8.06 -7.88
C HIS A 3 17.42 -7.65 -6.44
N ARG A 4 18.17 -6.71 -5.85
CA ARG A 4 17.95 -6.24 -4.46
C ARG A 4 16.63 -5.47 -4.31
N LEU A 5 16.29 -4.66 -5.32
CA LEU A 5 15.04 -3.89 -5.34
C LEU A 5 13.82 -4.80 -5.48
N VAL A 6 13.91 -5.80 -6.36
CA VAL A 6 12.84 -6.81 -6.54
C VAL A 6 12.65 -7.65 -5.29
N THR A 7 13.74 -8.06 -4.63
CA THR A 7 13.67 -8.77 -3.34
C THR A 7 12.96 -7.95 -2.28
N ALA A 8 13.37 -6.68 -2.08
CA ALA A 8 12.75 -5.81 -1.10
C ALA A 8 11.25 -5.62 -1.37
N TYR A 9 10.86 -5.45 -2.63
CA TYR A 9 9.44 -5.40 -3.02
C TYR A 9 8.67 -6.67 -2.64
N ARG A 10 9.21 -7.86 -2.96
CA ARG A 10 8.57 -9.14 -2.64
C ARG A 10 8.45 -9.38 -1.13
N GLU A 11 9.48 -9.02 -0.37
CA GLU A 11 9.44 -9.09 1.10
C GLU A 11 8.41 -8.14 1.69
N GLY A 12 8.27 -6.94 1.11
CA GLY A 12 7.20 -6.00 1.47
C GLY A 12 5.82 -6.59 1.29
N ARG A 13 5.55 -7.24 0.15
CA ARG A 13 4.26 -7.92 -0.10
C ARG A 13 3.99 -9.03 0.92
N LYS A 14 4.99 -9.87 1.22
CA LYS A 14 4.85 -10.99 2.16
C LYS A 14 4.65 -10.56 3.61
N ALA A 15 5.14 -9.37 3.97
CA ALA A 15 5.03 -8.82 5.32
C ALA A 15 3.64 -8.27 5.65
N TYR A 16 2.77 -8.08 4.66
CA TYR A 16 1.40 -7.65 4.88
C TYR A 16 0.51 -8.84 5.31
N PRO A 17 -0.39 -8.69 6.30
CA PRO A 17 -0.59 -7.52 7.17
C PRO A 17 0.32 -7.49 8.42
N GLN A 18 1.12 -8.53 8.66
CA GLN A 18 1.73 -8.80 9.97
C GLN A 18 2.79 -7.78 10.42
N ARG A 19 3.42 -7.05 9.49
CA ARG A 19 4.52 -6.14 9.83
C ARG A 19 4.45 -4.85 9.02
N ILE A 20 4.33 -3.74 9.74
CA ILE A 20 4.34 -2.37 9.18
C ILE A 20 5.75 -1.77 9.20
N ALA A 21 6.57 -2.13 10.21
CA ALA A 21 7.92 -1.61 10.37
C ALA A 21 8.87 -2.11 9.27
N ASN A 22 9.33 -1.17 8.43
CA ASN A 22 10.22 -1.46 7.31
C ASN A 22 11.65 -1.80 7.78
N PRO A 23 12.14 -3.04 7.54
CA PRO A 23 13.47 -3.46 8.00
C PRO A 23 14.62 -2.69 7.32
N TYR A 24 14.37 -2.06 6.18
CA TYR A 24 15.37 -1.33 5.41
C TYR A 24 15.48 0.15 5.78
N ALA A 25 14.63 0.67 6.67
CA ALA A 25 14.58 2.10 6.99
C ALA A 25 15.88 2.65 7.60
N GLY A 26 16.66 1.81 8.30
CA GLY A 26 17.91 2.21 8.96
C GLY A 26 19.20 1.92 8.17
N ILE A 27 19.12 1.30 6.99
CA ILE A 27 20.30 0.75 6.28
C ILE A 27 20.92 1.78 5.31
N GLY A 28 20.40 3.01 5.26
CA GLY A 28 20.91 4.09 4.39
C GLY A 28 20.48 3.99 2.91
N ASP A 29 20.02 2.81 2.45
CA ASP A 29 19.49 2.63 1.09
C ASP A 29 18.00 2.97 1.03
N ARG A 30 17.72 4.26 0.76
CA ARG A 30 16.36 4.79 0.66
C ARG A 30 15.54 4.13 -0.45
N THR A 31 16.18 3.69 -1.53
CA THR A 31 15.49 3.07 -2.67
C THR A 31 14.99 1.69 -2.31
N VAL A 32 15.81 0.88 -1.64
CA VAL A 32 15.41 -0.45 -1.12
C VAL A 32 14.26 -0.30 -0.11
N ALA A 33 14.35 0.67 0.81
CA ALA A 33 13.26 0.96 1.75
C ALA A 33 11.96 1.37 1.04
N ARG A 34 12.05 2.16 -0.04
CA ARG A 34 10.89 2.55 -0.85
C ARG A 34 10.24 1.34 -1.52
N MET A 35 11.05 0.44 -2.09
CA MET A 35 10.55 -0.76 -2.76
C MET A 35 9.81 -1.69 -1.80
N TRP A 36 10.33 -1.89 -0.59
CA TRP A 36 9.63 -2.65 0.45
C TRP A 36 8.27 -2.03 0.80
N ARG A 37 8.22 -0.70 1.04
CA ARG A 37 6.96 0.01 1.32
C ARG A 37 5.95 -0.06 0.16
N MET A 38 6.43 -0.15 -1.08
CA MET A 38 5.57 -0.29 -2.25
C MET A 38 4.94 -1.68 -2.31
N GLY A 39 5.73 -2.73 -2.05
CA GLY A 39 5.21 -4.10 -1.97
C GLY A 39 4.14 -4.26 -0.89
N TRP A 40 4.41 -3.73 0.32
CA TRP A 40 3.45 -3.80 1.42
C TRP A 40 2.11 -3.11 1.08
N ARG A 41 2.16 -1.89 0.55
CA ARG A 41 0.96 -1.15 0.13
C ARG A 41 0.19 -1.88 -0.96
N ARG A 42 0.90 -2.45 -1.94
CA ARG A 42 0.24 -3.22 -3.00
C ARG A 42 -0.52 -4.42 -2.45
N ALA A 43 0.05 -5.16 -1.49
CA ALA A 43 -0.64 -6.26 -0.84
C ALA A 43 -1.85 -5.77 -0.02
N ALA A 44 -1.74 -4.62 0.65
CA ALA A 44 -2.86 -3.99 1.34
C ALA A 44 -3.99 -3.61 0.37
N ASP A 45 -3.67 -2.98 -0.76
CA ASP A 45 -4.64 -2.60 -1.78
C ASP A 45 -5.30 -3.84 -2.41
N ASP A 46 -4.50 -4.87 -2.75
CA ASP A 46 -5.01 -6.15 -3.28
C ASP A 46 -5.98 -6.81 -2.26
N SER A 47 -5.71 -6.71 -0.95
CA SER A 47 -6.54 -7.29 0.10
C SER A 47 -7.85 -6.54 0.36
N ARG A 48 -7.91 -5.24 0.04
CA ARG A 48 -9.12 -4.42 0.17
C ARG A 48 -10.17 -4.74 -0.90
N GLY A 49 -9.80 -5.53 -1.92
CA GLY A 49 -10.65 -5.82 -3.06
C GLY A 49 -10.94 -4.57 -3.89
N ILE A 50 -11.68 -4.76 -4.98
CA ILE A 50 -12.21 -3.65 -5.76
C ILE A 50 -13.52 -3.23 -5.08
N PRO A 51 -13.68 -1.97 -4.64
CA PRO A 51 -14.94 -1.51 -4.06
C PRO A 51 -16.07 -1.74 -5.06
N SER A 52 -17.18 -2.32 -4.59
CA SER A 52 -18.39 -2.50 -5.38
C SER A 52 -18.90 -1.16 -5.89
N GLU A 53 -19.70 -1.19 -6.95
CA GLU A 53 -20.34 0.01 -7.50
C GLU A 53 -21.16 0.75 -6.44
N ARG A 54 -21.86 0.00 -5.58
CA ARG A 54 -22.63 0.54 -4.46
C ARG A 54 -21.75 1.32 -3.47
N GLU A 55 -20.63 0.75 -3.02
CA GLU A 55 -19.71 1.42 -2.10
C GLU A 55 -19.09 2.69 -2.71
N ARG A 56 -18.94 2.72 -4.04
CA ARG A 56 -18.47 3.93 -4.75
C ARG A 56 -19.55 5.00 -4.79
N ILE A 57 -20.80 4.62 -5.07
CA ILE A 57 -21.96 5.53 -5.07
C ILE A 57 -22.19 6.11 -3.67
N GLU A 58 -22.14 5.29 -2.63
CA GLU A 58 -22.31 5.73 -1.24
C GLU A 58 -21.23 6.73 -0.82
N ARG A 59 -19.96 6.51 -1.23
CA ARG A 59 -18.88 7.47 -0.99
C ARG A 59 -19.10 8.78 -1.74
N LEU A 60 -19.48 8.72 -3.02
CA LEU A 60 -19.73 9.91 -3.83
C LEU A 60 -20.90 10.73 -3.27
N ALA A 61 -21.95 10.08 -2.77
CA ALA A 61 -23.06 10.75 -2.11
C ALA A 61 -22.57 11.51 -0.85
N ALA A 62 -21.77 10.86 0.00
CA ALA A 62 -21.21 11.51 1.19
C ALA A 62 -20.29 12.70 0.86
N GLU A 63 -19.50 12.62 -0.23
CA GLU A 63 -18.68 13.74 -0.71
C GLU A 63 -19.53 14.92 -1.22
N ILE A 64 -20.68 14.63 -1.83
CA ILE A 64 -21.62 15.68 -2.28
C ILE A 64 -22.31 16.34 -1.08
N ASP A 65 -22.73 15.55 -0.09
CA ASP A 65 -23.38 16.06 1.12
C ASP A 65 -22.45 17.02 1.88
N ASP A 66 -21.17 16.66 2.05
CA ASP A 66 -20.15 17.51 2.70
C ASP A 66 -19.89 18.83 1.95
N LEU A 67 -20.04 18.85 0.62
CA LEU A 67 -19.88 20.07 -0.18
C LEU A 67 -21.09 21.02 -0.13
N LEU A 68 -22.25 20.51 0.30
CA LEU A 68 -23.50 21.26 0.33
C LEU A 68 -23.87 21.76 1.74
N GLU A 69 -23.07 21.44 2.76
CA GLU A 69 -23.10 22.04 4.11
C GLU A 69 -22.34 23.38 4.19
#